data_AF-L8DH04-F1
#
_entry.id   AF-L8DH04-F1
#
_cell.length_a   1.000
_cell.length_b   1.000
_cell.length_c   1.000
_cell.angle_alpha   90.00
_cell.angle_beta   90.00
_cell.angle_gamma   90.00
#
_symmetry.space_group_name_H-M   'P 1'
#
loop_
_entity.id
_entity.type
_entity.pdbx_description
1 polymer ?
#
loop_
_entity_poly.entity_id
_entity_poly.type
_entity_poly.pdbx_seq_one_letter_code
_entity_poly.pdbx_strand_id
1 'polypeptide(L)' 'MLDVIEYSTKAIELYERTGWTLVDRRPAEWTMSDGRRPVERIYCADPRSNRLA' A
#
# COMPACT_ATOMS: atom_id res chain seq x y z
N MET A 1 1.51 -5.26 8.06
CA MET A 1 1.06 -3.94 7.57
C MET A 1 2.08 -3.46 6.56
N LEU A 2 1.66 -2.84 5.46
CA LEU A 2 2.57 -2.42 4.39
C LEU A 2 2.12 -1.09 3.79
N ASP A 3 3.08 -0.18 3.63
CA ASP A 3 2.87 1.16 3.10
C ASP A 3 3.20 1.14 1.60
N VAL A 4 2.23 1.49 0.76
CA VAL A 4 2.31 1.39 -0.71
C VAL A 4 2.09 2.76 -1.33
N ILE A 5 2.99 3.18 -2.20
CA ILE A 5 2.82 4.44 -2.95
C ILE A 5 1.62 4.34 -3.90
N GLU A 6 0.77 5.38 -3.92
CA GLU A 6 -0.48 5.40 -4.67
C GLU A 6 -0.34 5.10 -6.18
N TYR A 7 0.84 5.33 -6.77
CA TYR A 7 1.14 5.06 -8.18
C TYR A 7 1.59 3.61 -8.45
N SER A 8 1.78 2.79 -7.42
CA SER A 8 2.17 1.37 -7.53
C SER A 8 0.97 0.49 -7.88
N THR A 9 0.34 0.77 -9.03
CA THR A 9 -0.95 0.18 -9.45
C THR A 9 -0.96 -1.36 -9.40
N LYS A 10 0.09 -2.01 -9.88
CA LYS A 10 0.20 -3.48 -9.86
C LYS A 10 0.24 -4.07 -8.44
N ALA A 11 0.90 -3.39 -7.50
CA ALA A 11 0.95 -3.84 -6.10
C ALA A 11 -0.41 -3.64 -5.42
N ILE A 12 -1.05 -2.49 -5.67
CA ILE A 12 -2.40 -2.19 -5.18
C ILE A 12 -3.40 -3.25 -5.64
N GLU A 13 -3.43 -3.56 -6.94
CA GLU A 13 -4.30 -4.60 -7.51
C GLU A 13 -4.05 -5.98 -6.90
N LEU A 14 -2.77 -6.33 -6.67
CA LEU A 14 -2.41 -7.58 -6.04
C LEU A 14 -2.97 -7.66 -4.62
N TYR A 15 -2.71 -6.66 -3.79
CA TYR A 15 -3.13 -6.65 -2.39
C TYR A 15 -4.65 -6.65 -2.24
N GLU A 16 -5.35 -5.82 -3.02
CA GLU A 16 -6.81 -5.77 -2.98
C GLU A 16 -7.43 -7.09 -3.45
N ARG A 17 -6.87 -7.75 -4.49
CA ARG A 17 -7.32 -9.07 -4.94
C ARG A 17 -7.03 -10.19 -3.95
N THR A 18 -5.94 -10.10 -3.17
CA THR A 18 -5.58 -11.11 -2.16
C THR A 18 -6.28 -10.88 -0.82
N GLY A 19 -7.21 -9.92 -0.76
CA GLY A 19 -8.04 -9.67 0.42
C GLY A 19 -7.41 -8.75 1.46
N TRP A 20 -6.29 -8.08 1.13
CA TRP A 20 -5.72 -7.08 2.04
C TRP A 20 -6.63 -5.85 2.08
N THR A 21 -6.80 -5.29 3.28
CA THR A 21 -7.68 -4.15 3.52
C THR A 21 -6.87 -2.87 3.58
N LEU A 22 -7.27 -1.87 2.79
CA LEU A 22 -6.77 -0.50 2.93
C LEU A 22 -7.32 0.11 4.23
N VAL A 23 -6.44 0.49 5.15
CA VAL A 23 -6.82 1.04 6.46
C VAL A 23 -6.55 2.53 6.59
N ASP A 24 -5.64 3.10 5.78
CA ASP A 24 -5.33 4.52 5.83
C ASP A 24 -4.75 5.04 4.49
N ARG A 25 -4.82 6.37 4.30
CA ARG A 25 -4.15 7.11 3.24
C ARG A 25 -3.56 8.39 3.81
N ARG A 26 -2.26 8.61 3.64
CA ARG A 26 -1.58 9.80 4.14
C ARG A 26 -0.50 10.31 3.19
N PRO A 27 -0.21 11.62 3.16
CA PRO A 27 1.02 12.10 2.53
C PRO A 27 2.24 11.46 3.17
N ALA A 28 3.23 11.09 2.37
CA ALA A 28 4.52 10.62 2.85
C ALA A 28 5.21 11.70 3.69
N GLU A 29 5.93 11.28 4.73
CA GLU A 29 6.79 12.15 5.53
C GLU A 29 8.11 12.51 4.82
N TRP A 30 8.33 11.93 3.64
CA TRP A 30 9.48 12.13 2.77
C TRP A 30 9.05 12.66 1.39
N THR A 31 10.00 13.20 0.65
CA THR A 31 9.81 13.73 -0.71
C THR A 31 10.56 12.86 -1.73
N MET A 32 9.95 12.62 -2.89
CA MET A 32 10.64 12.06 -4.05
C MET A 32 11.77 12.98 -4.51
N SER A 33 12.64 12.46 -5.38
CA SER A 33 13.73 13.25 -6.00
C SER A 33 13.25 14.43 -6.83
N ASP A 34 11.99 14.42 -7.29
CA ASP A 34 11.35 15.53 -7.99
C ASP A 34 10.65 16.55 -7.06
N GLY A 35 10.81 16.39 -5.74
CA GLY A 35 10.23 17.27 -4.73
C GLY A 35 8.78 16.99 -4.37
N ARG A 36 8.10 16.03 -5.03
CA ARG A 36 6.71 15.68 -4.70
C ARG A 36 6.64 14.81 -3.44
N ARG A 37 5.59 14.99 -2.65
CA ARG A 37 5.22 14.04 -1.58
C ARG A 37 4.15 13.08 -2.12
N PRO A 38 4.46 11.80 -2.31
CA PRO A 38 3.44 10.82 -2.69
C PRO A 38 2.42 10.63 -1.58
N VAL A 39 1.25 10.09 -1.93
CA VAL A 39 0.35 9.48 -0.95
C VAL A 39 0.77 8.02 -0.71
N GLU A 40 0.92 7.67 0.56
CA GLU A 40 1.07 6.31 1.06
C GLU A 40 -0.31 5.71 1.36
N ARG A 41 -0.54 4.49 0.87
CA ARG A 41 -1.69 3.65 1.17
C ARG A 41 -1.25 2.59 2.16
N ILE A 42 -1.88 2.55 3.33
CA ILE A 42 -1.52 1.57 4.36
C ILE A 42 -2.45 0.37 4.24
N TYR A 43 -1.87 -0.80 3.96
CA TYR A 43 -2.62 -2.05 3.89
C TYR A 43 -2.37 -2.95 5.11
N CYS A 44 -3.44 -3.54 5.61
CA CYS A 44 -3.41 -4.63 6.57
C CYS A 44 -3.69 -5.96 5.84
N ALA A 45 -2.83 -6.96 6.08
CA ALA A 45 -3.01 -8.28 5.47
C ALA A 45 -4.24 -8.98 6.03
N ASP A 46 -4.98 -9.70 5.18
CA ASP A 46 -5.95 -10.69 5.67
C ASP A 46 -5.17 -11.77 6.45
N PRO A 47 -5.53 -12.06 7.72
CA PRO A 47 -4.97 -13.17 8.47
C PRO A 47 -4.95 -14.51 7.71
N ARG A 48 -5.86 -14.71 6.75
CA ARG A 48 -5.93 -15.90 5.89
C ARG A 48 -5.03 -15.82 4.66
N SER A 49 -4.68 -14.62 4.19
CA SER A 49 -3.79 -14.42 3.04
C SER A 49 -2.33 -14.78 3.36
N ASN A 50 -1.94 -14.83 4.64
CA ASN A 50 -0.58 -15.12 5.07
C ASN A 50 -0.22 -16.62 5.06
N ARG A 51 -1.11 -17.51 4.59
CA ARG A 51 -0.86 -18.98 4.53
C ARG A 51 -0.47 -19.50 3.14
N LEU A 52 -0.39 -18.62 2.14
CA LEU A 52 -0.11 -18.99 0.74
C LEU A 52 1.25 -18.48 0.23
N ALA A 53 2.14 -18.05 1.13
CA ALA A 53 3.49 -17.58 0.81
C ALA A 53 4.54 -18.54 1.39
#